data_AF-A0A397EKW0-F1
#
_entry.id   AF-A0A397EKW0-F1
#
_cell.length_a   1.000
_cell.length_b   1.000
_cell.length_c   1.000
_cell.angle_alpha   90.00
_cell.angle_beta   90.00
_cell.angle_gamma   90.00
#
_symmetry.space_group_name_H-M   'P 1'
#
loop_
_entity.id
_entity.type
_entity.pdbx_description
1 polymer ?
#
loop_
_entity_poly.entity_id
_entity_poly.type
_entity_poly.pdbx_seq_one_letter_code
_entity_poly.pdbx_strand_id
1 'polypeptide(L)'
;MMQATAAVHRMDIDDIQDREDMEIEMAELGLSGSPNLHSSGAKVDVELRRKLERETIMKHDSTQLKFKDAWFFIETSWMDMWMNFVLHDGPLPGPLSNQSFYTRDNTLRKDLVVTEHYRCVNPRVYAIYSEIYGTGGTFPIARYTLDIYATPILRDDVLEILKLPELSARVAVTEMREQYEEWPEEPEVVMGWCSWMYQCCCLCDRLPTVLGRVFGGPTYAAVDTATDKTRKKSSKKQKSKRRHHDEEDGNDSDTDTEETSSLLTDDRD
;
A
#
# COMPACT_ATOMS: atom_id res chain seq x y z
N MET A 1 9.81 -7.17 -38.35
CA MET A 1 10.36 -6.35 -37.24
C MET A 1 9.32 -5.47 -36.53
N MET A 2 8.03 -5.40 -36.92
CA MET A 2 7.03 -4.54 -36.26
C MET A 2 6.19 -5.21 -35.16
N GLN A 3 6.31 -6.52 -34.92
CA GLN A 3 5.47 -7.23 -33.93
C GLN A 3 6.09 -7.30 -32.52
N ALA A 4 7.40 -7.10 -32.37
CA ALA A 4 8.07 -7.22 -31.07
C ALA A 4 7.88 -5.99 -30.17
N THR A 5 7.72 -4.80 -30.73
CA THR A 5 7.58 -3.54 -29.96
C THR A 5 6.20 -3.37 -29.33
N ALA A 6 5.15 -3.97 -29.91
CA ALA A 6 3.80 -3.90 -29.38
C ALA A 6 3.54 -4.89 -28.22
N ALA A 7 4.29 -5.99 -28.17
CA ALA A 7 4.18 -6.98 -27.09
C ALA A 7 4.87 -6.50 -25.81
N VAL A 8 6.07 -5.94 -25.92
CA VAL A 8 6.81 -5.36 -24.77
C VAL A 8 6.04 -4.18 -24.16
N HIS A 9 5.49 -3.29 -24.99
CA HIS A 9 4.71 -2.16 -24.51
C HIS A 9 3.37 -2.55 -23.88
N ARG A 10 2.78 -3.70 -24.25
CA ARG A 10 1.57 -4.23 -23.61
C ARG A 10 1.87 -4.84 -22.25
N MET A 11 2.95 -5.62 -22.13
CA MET A 11 3.38 -6.20 -20.86
C MET A 11 3.71 -5.11 -19.82
N ASP A 12 4.34 -4.01 -20.25
CA ASP A 12 4.61 -2.87 -19.36
C ASP A 12 3.33 -2.13 -18.91
N ILE A 13 2.29 -2.09 -19.76
CA ILE A 13 1.00 -1.45 -19.41
C ILE A 13 0.19 -2.34 -18.47
N ASP A 14 0.18 -3.65 -18.71
CA ASP A 14 -0.51 -4.63 -17.87
C ASP A 14 0.12 -4.66 -16.46
N ASP A 15 1.46 -4.62 -16.33
CA ASP A 15 2.16 -4.53 -15.03
C ASP A 15 1.89 -3.20 -14.27
N ILE A 16 1.68 -2.10 -15.02
CA ILE A 16 1.34 -0.80 -14.43
C ILE A 16 -0.12 -0.80 -13.96
N GLN A 17 -1.04 -1.36 -14.75
CA GLN A 17 -2.45 -1.47 -14.39
C GLN A 17 -2.64 -2.41 -13.20
N ASP A 18 -1.94 -3.55 -13.13
CA ASP A 18 -2.02 -4.46 -11.99
C ASP A 18 -1.51 -3.81 -10.69
N ARG A 19 -0.53 -2.89 -10.79
CA ARG A 19 -0.05 -2.11 -9.64
C ARG A 19 -1.05 -1.03 -9.22
N GLU A 20 -1.62 -0.31 -10.18
CA GLU A 20 -2.65 0.71 -9.93
C GLU A 20 -3.91 0.07 -9.34
N ASP A 21 -4.34 -1.08 -9.84
CA ASP A 21 -5.49 -1.84 -9.33
C ASP A 21 -5.23 -2.38 -7.92
N MET A 22 -4.01 -2.84 -7.59
CA MET A 22 -3.62 -3.19 -6.22
C MET A 22 -3.58 -1.97 -5.29
N GLU A 23 -3.13 -0.80 -5.76
CA GLU A 23 -3.13 0.44 -4.97
C GLU A 23 -4.55 0.91 -4.69
N ILE A 24 -5.47 0.78 -5.65
CA ILE A 24 -6.90 1.08 -5.50
C ILE A 24 -7.54 0.08 -4.54
N GLU A 25 -7.28 -1.22 -4.67
CA GLU A 25 -7.79 -2.25 -3.76
C GLU A 25 -7.28 -2.04 -2.33
N MET A 26 -5.99 -1.71 -2.15
CA MET A 26 -5.45 -1.33 -0.84
C MET A 26 -6.09 -0.05 -0.31
N ALA A 27 -6.44 0.90 -1.17
CA ALA A 27 -7.15 2.11 -0.75
C ALA A 27 -8.60 1.83 -0.32
N GLU A 28 -9.31 0.95 -1.03
CA GLU A 28 -10.68 0.55 -0.70
C GLU A 28 -10.76 -0.27 0.59
N LEU A 29 -9.72 -1.04 0.91
CA LEU A 29 -9.57 -1.73 2.19
C LEU A 29 -9.17 -0.78 3.35
N GLY A 30 -9.08 0.54 3.10
CA GLY A 30 -8.65 1.52 4.10
C GLY A 30 -7.15 1.43 4.45
N LEU A 31 -6.36 0.75 3.62
CA LEU A 31 -4.93 0.48 3.82
C LEU A 31 -4.01 1.52 3.17
N SER A 32 -4.56 2.59 2.55
CA SER A 32 -3.82 3.68 1.89
C SER A 32 -3.82 5.00 2.67
N GLY A 33 -3.90 4.95 4.00
CA GLY A 33 -3.76 6.15 4.82
C GLY A 33 -2.43 6.84 4.54
N SER A 34 -2.47 8.06 3.99
CA SER A 34 -1.24 8.84 3.81
C SER A 34 -0.57 9.02 5.18
N PRO A 35 0.77 8.90 5.27
CA PRO A 35 1.46 9.04 6.54
C PRO A 35 1.20 10.42 7.16
N ASN A 36 0.98 10.47 8.47
CA ASN A 36 0.51 11.63 9.24
C ASN A 36 -0.84 12.24 8.84
N LEU A 37 -1.58 11.69 7.86
CA LEU A 37 -2.97 12.08 7.67
C LEU A 37 -3.85 11.30 8.65
N HIS A 38 -4.34 12.03 9.65
CA HIS A 38 -5.50 11.59 10.41
C HIS A 38 -6.72 11.57 9.50
N SER A 39 -7.66 10.69 9.82
CA SER A 39 -8.89 10.61 9.07
C SER A 39 -9.61 11.96 9.10
N SER A 40 -10.12 12.40 7.94
CA SER A 40 -10.74 13.72 7.82
C SER A 40 -11.94 13.85 8.76
N GLY A 41 -11.82 14.71 9.78
CA GLY A 41 -12.87 14.98 10.76
C GLY A 41 -12.67 14.35 12.14
N ALA A 42 -11.66 13.49 12.33
CA ALA A 42 -11.31 12.97 13.66
C ALA A 42 -10.71 14.07 14.55
N LYS A 43 -11.13 14.12 15.81
CA LYS A 43 -10.43 14.90 16.84
C LYS A 43 -9.23 14.08 17.32
N VAL A 44 -8.08 14.73 17.42
CA VAL A 44 -6.82 14.08 17.79
C VAL A 44 -6.38 14.60 19.15
N ASP A 45 -6.30 13.72 20.14
CA ASP A 45 -5.61 14.02 21.38
C ASP A 45 -4.09 13.94 21.16
N VAL A 46 -3.47 15.11 20.99
CA VAL A 46 -2.04 15.24 20.69
C VAL A 46 -1.17 14.73 21.84
N GLU A 47 -1.59 14.91 23.09
CA GLU A 47 -0.80 14.48 24.25
C GLU A 47 -0.83 12.95 24.40
N LEU A 48 -2.01 12.36 24.20
CA LEU A 48 -2.14 10.91 24.15
C LEU A 48 -1.35 10.31 22.98
N ARG A 49 -1.38 10.96 21.80
CA ARG A 49 -0.58 10.56 20.64
C ARG A 49 0.91 10.53 20.97
N ARG A 50 1.48 11.59 21.57
CA ARG A 50 2.90 11.64 21.96
C ARG A 50 3.29 10.48 22.87
N LYS A 51 2.45 10.23 23.89
CA LYS A 51 2.68 9.14 24.85
C LYS A 51 2.66 7.78 24.16
N LEU A 52 1.65 7.52 23.35
CA LEU A 52 1.48 6.23 22.66
C LEU A 52 2.55 5.98 21.61
N GLU A 53 2.97 7.01 20.86
CA GLU A 53 4.09 6.89 19.92
C GLU A 53 5.38 6.50 20.66
N ARG A 54 5.69 7.18 21.77
CA ARG A 54 6.86 6.85 22.60
C ARG A 54 6.84 5.41 23.07
N GLU A 55 5.72 4.99 23.66
CA GLU A 55 5.57 3.65 24.22
C GLU A 55 5.66 2.57 23.14
N THR A 56 5.06 2.83 21.97
CA THR A 56 5.09 1.92 20.82
C THR A 56 6.51 1.74 20.29
N ILE A 57 7.28 2.82 20.14
CA ILE A 57 8.68 2.75 19.71
C ILE A 57 9.53 2.04 20.75
N MET A 58 9.45 2.44 22.03
CA MET A 58 10.26 1.84 23.10
C MET A 58 9.98 0.35 23.29
N LYS A 59 8.74 -0.11 23.07
CA LYS A 59 8.37 -1.53 23.11
C LYS A 59 9.07 -2.35 22.03
N HIS A 60 9.36 -1.76 20.88
CA HIS A 60 9.93 -2.44 19.72
C HIS A 60 11.42 -2.15 19.51
N ASP A 61 11.98 -1.18 20.22
CA ASP A 61 13.40 -0.84 20.15
C ASP A 61 14.23 -1.96 20.80
N SER A 62 14.95 -2.70 19.96
CA SER A 62 15.81 -3.80 20.37
C SER A 62 17.22 -3.57 19.88
N THR A 63 18.20 -3.78 20.76
CA THR A 63 19.63 -3.69 20.41
C THR A 63 20.15 -4.92 19.68
N GLN A 64 19.35 -5.98 19.61
CA GLN A 64 19.67 -7.23 18.93
C GLN A 64 18.88 -7.34 17.62
N LEU A 65 19.56 -7.77 16.56
CA LEU A 65 18.98 -8.10 15.26
C LEU A 65 18.75 -9.62 15.15
N LYS A 66 17.70 -10.02 14.43
CA LYS A 66 17.50 -11.44 14.09
C LYS A 66 18.44 -11.84 12.95
N PHE A 67 18.57 -13.15 12.74
CA PHE A 67 19.32 -13.67 11.59
C PHE A 67 18.75 -13.11 10.29
N LYS A 68 19.63 -12.57 9.43
CA LYS A 68 19.32 -11.88 8.16
C LYS A 68 18.60 -10.51 8.28
N ASP A 69 18.46 -9.95 9.47
CA ASP A 69 18.01 -8.56 9.60
C ASP A 69 19.15 -7.57 9.31
N ALA A 70 18.76 -6.32 9.04
CA ALA A 70 19.66 -5.21 8.79
C ALA A 70 19.35 -4.00 9.69
N TRP A 71 20.36 -3.15 9.87
CA TRP A 71 20.23 -1.83 10.46
C TRP A 71 19.75 -0.83 9.43
N PHE A 72 18.81 0.02 9.82
CA PHE A 72 18.27 1.11 9.00
C PHE A 72 18.77 2.44 9.53
N PHE A 73 19.19 3.31 8.63
CA PHE A 73 19.86 4.57 8.97
C PHE A 73 18.86 5.73 8.88
N ILE A 74 18.78 6.49 9.96
CA ILE A 74 17.94 7.68 10.09
C ILE A 74 18.82 8.87 10.48
N GLU A 75 18.58 10.01 9.88
CA GLU A 75 19.25 11.27 10.21
C GLU A 75 19.00 11.68 11.67
N THR A 76 20.07 12.08 12.38
CA THR A 76 19.96 12.53 13.77
C THR A 76 19.05 13.75 13.90
N SER A 77 19.06 14.69 12.93
CA SER A 77 18.20 15.88 12.97
C SER A 77 16.71 15.54 12.99
N TRP A 78 16.30 14.51 12.23
CA TRP A 78 14.92 14.03 12.23
C TRP A 78 14.58 13.35 13.55
N MET A 79 15.48 12.51 14.08
CA MET A 79 15.32 11.89 15.39
C MET A 79 15.19 12.92 16.52
N ASP A 80 15.96 14.00 16.46
CA ASP A 80 15.90 15.09 17.44
C ASP A 80 14.55 15.83 17.37
N MET A 81 14.03 16.08 16.16
CA MET A 81 12.70 16.65 15.98
C MET A 81 11.61 15.72 16.54
N TRP A 82 11.73 14.41 16.29
CA TRP A 82 10.80 13.42 16.85
C TRP A 82 10.88 13.35 18.39
N MET A 83 12.09 13.34 18.97
CA MET A 83 12.25 13.39 20.42
C MET A 83 11.65 14.67 21.01
N ASN A 84 11.83 15.82 20.35
CA ASN A 84 11.26 17.09 20.78
C ASN A 84 9.72 17.07 20.71
N PHE A 85 9.14 16.47 19.67
CA PHE A 85 7.68 16.26 19.56
C PHE A 85 7.14 15.43 20.73
N VAL A 86 7.81 14.31 21.03
CA VAL A 86 7.34 13.32 22.01
C VAL A 86 7.61 13.71 23.47
N LEU A 87 8.67 14.51 23.75
CA LEU A 87 9.10 14.82 25.12
C LEU A 87 8.92 16.28 25.54
N HIS A 88 8.85 17.21 24.59
CA HIS A 88 8.99 18.66 24.85
C HIS A 88 7.92 19.50 24.14
N ASP A 89 6.78 18.90 23.81
CA ASP A 89 5.67 19.57 23.12
C ASP A 89 6.09 20.22 21.78
N GLY A 90 7.12 19.68 21.13
CA GLY A 90 7.63 20.18 19.86
C GLY A 90 6.64 20.01 18.70
N PRO A 91 6.95 20.60 17.53
CA PRO A 91 6.18 20.38 16.30
C PRO A 91 6.39 18.95 15.77
N LEU A 92 5.48 18.50 14.90
CA LEU A 92 5.64 17.23 14.19
C LEU A 92 6.93 17.25 13.33
N PRO A 93 7.76 16.20 13.37
CA PRO A 93 9.04 16.13 12.64
C PRO A 93 8.89 16.07 11.10
N GLY A 94 7.67 15.79 10.60
CA GLY A 94 7.43 15.57 9.17
C GLY A 94 7.96 14.21 8.68
N PRO A 95 7.95 13.96 7.36
CA PRO A 95 8.41 12.70 6.79
C PRO A 95 9.89 12.43 7.07
N LEU A 96 10.25 11.15 7.18
CA LEU A 96 11.65 10.74 7.25
C LEU A 96 12.40 11.25 6.02
N SER A 97 13.53 11.88 6.28
CA SER A 97 14.42 12.38 5.24
C SER A 97 15.85 12.02 5.59
N ASN A 98 16.55 11.45 4.62
CA ASN A 98 17.98 11.17 4.69
C ASN A 98 18.77 12.07 3.73
N GLN A 99 18.19 13.22 3.33
CA GLN A 99 18.78 14.11 2.33
C GLN A 99 20.13 14.68 2.77
N SER A 100 20.34 14.92 4.07
CA SER A 100 21.60 15.48 4.58
C SER A 100 22.81 14.56 4.40
N PHE A 101 22.57 13.25 4.20
CA PHE A 101 23.62 12.26 3.95
C PHE A 101 24.22 12.41 2.56
N TYR A 102 23.52 13.09 1.66
CA TYR A 102 23.95 13.27 0.28
C TYR A 102 24.52 14.67 0.07
N THR A 103 25.53 14.74 -0.79
CA THR A 103 26.02 16.01 -1.33
C THR A 103 25.05 16.55 -2.39
N ARG A 104 25.29 17.77 -2.86
CA ARG A 104 24.52 18.37 -3.97
C ARG A 104 24.57 17.54 -5.26
N ASP A 105 25.61 16.74 -5.42
CA ASP A 105 25.81 15.85 -6.58
C ASP A 105 25.14 14.47 -6.39
N ASN A 106 24.29 14.33 -5.36
CA ASN A 106 23.59 13.10 -5.01
C ASN A 106 24.53 11.92 -4.67
N THR A 107 25.74 12.22 -4.18
CA THR A 107 26.69 11.22 -3.69
C THR A 107 26.71 11.19 -2.16
N LEU A 108 26.87 10.01 -1.57
CA LEU A 108 26.95 9.85 -0.13
C LEU A 108 28.17 10.63 0.41
N ARG A 109 27.93 11.50 1.39
CA ARG A 109 28.96 12.24 2.12
C ARG A 109 29.93 11.28 2.79
N LYS A 110 31.20 11.67 2.87
CA LYS A 110 32.30 10.84 3.43
C LYS A 110 32.66 11.16 4.88
N ASP A 111 32.00 12.16 5.46
CA ASP A 111 32.23 12.69 6.80
C ASP A 111 31.08 12.38 7.78
N LEU A 112 30.29 11.34 7.50
CA LEU A 112 29.17 10.93 8.35
C LEU A 112 29.67 10.10 9.51
N VAL A 113 29.33 10.54 10.72
CA VAL A 113 29.74 9.92 11.98
C VAL A 113 28.52 9.39 12.71
N VAL A 114 28.60 8.14 13.20
CA VAL A 114 27.56 7.50 14.02
C VAL A 114 27.25 8.38 15.23
N THR A 115 25.97 8.46 15.63
CA THR A 115 25.42 9.28 16.74
C THR A 115 25.41 10.79 16.51
N GLU A 116 26.37 11.35 15.78
CA GLU A 116 26.37 12.78 15.44
C GLU A 116 25.45 13.06 14.25
N HIS A 117 25.63 12.32 13.16
CA HIS A 117 24.91 12.58 11.90
C HIS A 117 23.74 11.63 11.68
N TYR A 118 23.90 10.38 12.13
CA TYR A 118 22.87 9.36 11.96
C TYR A 118 22.76 8.45 13.18
N ARG A 119 21.58 7.84 13.32
CA ARG A 119 21.33 6.72 14.21
C ARG A 119 20.87 5.51 13.41
N CYS A 120 21.15 4.34 13.95
CA CYS A 120 20.73 3.07 13.38
C CYS A 120 19.56 2.53 14.21
N VAL A 121 18.51 2.09 13.52
CA VAL A 121 17.34 1.46 14.13
C VAL A 121 17.11 0.08 13.55
N ASN A 122 16.41 -0.77 14.29
CA ASN A 122 16.01 -2.08 13.80
C ASN A 122 14.91 -1.95 12.70
N PRO A 123 14.66 -3.00 11.89
CA PRO A 123 13.68 -2.94 10.80
C PRO A 123 12.27 -2.59 11.30
N ARG A 124 11.94 -3.05 12.51
CA ARG A 124 10.64 -2.87 13.15
C ARG A 124 10.35 -1.41 13.47
N VAL A 125 11.29 -0.75 14.13
CA VAL A 125 11.21 0.67 14.51
C VAL A 125 11.23 1.54 13.26
N TYR A 126 12.08 1.22 12.28
CA TYR A 126 12.07 1.91 10.98
C TYR A 126 10.68 1.86 10.34
N ALA A 127 10.08 0.66 10.25
CA ALA A 127 8.76 0.46 9.67
C ALA A 127 7.65 1.24 10.40
N ILE A 128 7.72 1.31 11.74
CA ILE A 128 6.76 2.11 12.53
C ILE A 128 6.93 3.61 12.21
N TYR A 129 8.17 4.11 12.17
CA TYR A 129 8.39 5.51 11.78
C TYR A 129 7.90 5.80 10.37
N SER A 130 8.18 4.92 9.40
CA SER A 130 7.74 5.12 8.02
C SER A 130 6.23 5.08 7.88
N GLU A 131 5.54 4.28 8.68
CA GLU A 131 4.08 4.19 8.67
C GLU A 131 3.42 5.42 9.31
N ILE A 132 3.96 5.90 10.43
CA ILE A 132 3.44 7.11 11.09
C ILE A 132 3.75 8.35 10.25
N TYR A 133 5.01 8.52 9.84
CA TYR A 133 5.53 9.78 9.31
C TYR A 133 5.70 9.81 7.79
N GLY A 134 5.87 8.65 7.17
CA GLY A 134 6.15 8.54 5.74
C GLY A 134 7.62 8.76 5.44
N THR A 135 8.07 8.31 4.27
CA THR A 135 9.48 8.40 3.86
C THR A 135 9.76 9.56 2.92
N GLY A 136 8.77 10.40 2.61
CA GLY A 136 8.91 11.50 1.65
C GLY A 136 9.38 11.05 0.26
N GLY A 137 9.16 9.78 -0.11
CA GLY A 137 9.65 9.17 -1.34
C GLY A 137 11.12 8.75 -1.32
N THR A 138 11.80 8.86 -0.17
CA THR A 138 13.20 8.42 -0.02
C THR A 138 13.28 6.91 0.22
N PHE A 139 14.26 6.27 -0.40
CA PHE A 139 14.49 4.84 -0.21
C PHE A 139 15.29 4.58 1.07
N PRO A 140 14.92 3.59 1.90
CA PRO A 140 15.67 3.21 3.10
C PRO A 140 17.15 2.92 2.79
N ILE A 141 18.04 3.43 3.65
CA ILE A 141 19.44 3.04 3.65
C ILE A 141 19.59 1.94 4.69
N ALA A 142 19.97 0.73 4.24
CA ALA A 142 20.14 -0.43 5.10
C ALA A 142 21.54 -1.05 4.97
N ARG A 143 22.09 -1.53 6.10
CA ARG A 143 23.38 -2.24 6.18
C ARG A 143 23.31 -3.35 7.24
N TYR A 144 24.11 -4.40 7.07
CA TYR A 144 24.24 -5.46 8.10
C TYR A 144 25.05 -4.99 9.33
N THR A 145 25.79 -3.89 9.21
CA THR A 145 26.63 -3.31 10.26
C THR A 145 26.17 -1.89 10.59
N LEU A 146 26.61 -1.33 11.72
CA LEU A 146 26.32 0.06 12.13
C LEU A 146 27.08 1.13 11.31
N ASP A 147 28.02 0.71 10.47
CA ASP A 147 28.76 1.58 9.56
C ASP A 147 27.96 1.84 8.27
N ILE A 148 27.68 3.11 7.97
CA ILE A 148 26.96 3.54 6.76
C ILE A 148 27.77 3.30 5.47
N TYR A 149 29.10 3.26 5.59
CA TYR A 149 30.03 3.02 4.50
C TYR A 149 30.26 1.54 4.20
N ALA A 150 29.67 0.65 5.00
CA ALA A 150 29.68 -0.78 4.73
C ALA A 150 28.97 -1.11 3.41
N THR A 151 29.14 -2.37 2.96
CA THR A 151 28.54 -2.87 1.72
C THR A 151 27.03 -2.64 1.73
N PRO A 152 26.48 -1.94 0.71
CA PRO A 152 25.05 -1.72 0.61
C PRO A 152 24.31 -3.03 0.39
N ILE A 153 23.14 -3.16 1.02
CA ILE A 153 22.22 -4.25 0.78
C ILE A 153 21.48 -3.98 -0.54
N LEU A 154 21.19 -5.03 -1.31
CA LEU A 154 20.44 -4.91 -2.55
C LEU A 154 19.01 -4.43 -2.26
N ARG A 155 18.44 -3.68 -3.21
CA ARG A 155 17.09 -3.12 -3.07
C ARG A 155 16.05 -4.19 -2.75
N ASP A 156 16.11 -5.32 -3.45
CA ASP A 156 15.14 -6.41 -3.31
C ASP A 156 15.23 -7.07 -1.93
N ASP A 157 16.45 -7.29 -1.43
CA ASP A 157 16.69 -7.81 -0.07
C ASP A 157 16.15 -6.85 1.00
N VAL A 158 16.29 -5.52 0.80
CA VAL A 158 15.74 -4.53 1.74
C VAL A 158 14.21 -4.62 1.80
N LEU A 159 13.56 -4.79 0.64
CA LEU A 159 12.10 -4.96 0.58
C LEU A 159 11.67 -6.28 1.25
N GLU A 160 12.43 -7.35 1.04
CA GLU A 160 12.18 -8.64 1.72
C GLU A 160 12.30 -8.51 3.24
N ILE A 161 13.36 -7.85 3.74
CA ILE A 161 13.59 -7.59 5.16
C ILE A 161 12.45 -6.75 5.75
N LEU A 162 11.94 -5.75 5.03
CA LEU A 162 10.90 -4.85 5.51
C LEU A 162 9.47 -5.42 5.43
N LYS A 163 9.21 -6.42 4.58
CA LYS A 163 7.87 -6.96 4.34
C LYS A 163 7.10 -7.31 5.63
N LEU A 164 7.73 -8.08 6.54
CA LEU A 164 7.10 -8.47 7.80
C LEU A 164 7.04 -7.30 8.81
N PRO A 165 8.14 -6.53 9.04
CA PRO A 165 8.10 -5.30 9.82
C PRO A 165 7.02 -4.30 9.41
N GLU A 166 6.82 -4.05 8.12
CA GLU A 166 5.82 -3.10 7.61
C GLU A 166 4.40 -3.56 7.91
N LEU A 167 4.06 -4.81 7.60
CA LEU A 167 2.74 -5.37 7.90
C LEU A 167 2.42 -5.28 9.39
N SER A 168 3.37 -5.69 10.23
CA SER A 168 3.16 -5.62 11.66
C SER A 168 3.14 -4.16 12.16
N ALA A 169 3.76 -3.21 11.45
CA ALA A 169 3.86 -1.81 11.87
C ALA A 169 2.55 -1.11 11.59
N ARG A 170 1.93 -1.39 10.44
CA ARG A 170 0.56 -1.01 10.11
C ARG A 170 -0.40 -1.39 11.21
N VAL A 171 -0.41 -2.66 11.64
CA VAL A 171 -1.29 -3.11 12.73
C VAL A 171 -1.05 -2.31 14.00
N ALA A 172 0.21 -2.16 14.42
CA ALA A 172 0.55 -1.41 15.64
C ALA A 172 0.16 0.07 15.56
N VAL A 173 0.31 0.70 14.39
CA VAL A 173 -0.05 2.10 14.16
C VAL A 173 -1.55 2.29 14.09
N THR A 174 -2.30 1.35 13.51
CA THR A 174 -3.77 1.36 13.51
C THR A 174 -4.31 1.23 14.94
N GLU A 175 -3.83 0.24 15.70
CA GLU A 175 -4.19 0.07 17.12
C GLU A 175 -3.87 1.32 17.97
N MET A 176 -2.78 2.02 17.62
CA MET A 176 -2.39 3.27 18.26
C MET A 176 -3.34 4.42 17.88
N ARG A 177 -3.68 4.57 16.60
CA ARG A 177 -4.58 5.62 16.07
C ARG A 177 -5.97 5.51 16.66
N GLU A 178 -6.52 4.30 16.76
CA GLU A 178 -7.84 4.06 17.35
C GLU A 178 -7.97 4.57 18.79
N GLN A 179 -6.86 4.69 19.53
CA GLN A 179 -6.88 5.16 20.92
C GLN A 179 -6.93 6.69 21.05
N TYR A 180 -6.36 7.43 20.11
CA TYR A 180 -6.27 8.89 20.19
C TYR A 180 -7.10 9.65 19.15
N GLU A 181 -7.62 8.95 18.13
CA GLU A 181 -8.56 9.51 17.15
C GLU A 181 -9.98 9.28 17.63
N GLU A 182 -10.61 10.34 18.14
CA GLU A 182 -12.03 10.33 18.45
C GLU A 182 -12.81 10.76 17.22
N TRP A 183 -13.58 9.83 16.67
CA TRP A 183 -14.53 10.16 15.62
C TRP A 183 -15.70 10.93 16.21
N PRO A 184 -16.15 12.03 15.57
CA PRO A 184 -17.38 12.67 15.99
C PRO A 184 -18.49 11.61 15.94
N GLU A 185 -19.19 11.43 17.07
CA GLU A 185 -20.42 10.64 17.08
C GLU A 185 -21.29 11.17 15.93
N GLU A 186 -21.73 10.26 15.05
CA GLU A 186 -22.67 10.64 14.00
C GLU A 186 -23.78 11.41 14.67
N PRO A 187 -24.11 12.63 14.20
CA PRO A 187 -25.16 13.41 14.83
C PRO A 187 -26.37 12.51 14.91
N GLU A 188 -26.90 12.29 16.13
CA GLU A 188 -28.11 11.51 16.33
C GLU A 188 -29.08 11.97 15.26
N VAL A 189 -29.43 11.07 14.34
CA VAL A 189 -30.31 11.41 13.25
C VAL A 189 -31.62 11.80 13.92
N VAL A 190 -31.79 13.10 14.15
CA VAL A 190 -33.06 13.65 14.61
C VAL A 190 -34.00 13.22 13.51
N MET A 191 -34.81 12.20 13.79
CA MET A 191 -35.84 11.69 12.90
C MET A 191 -36.89 12.79 12.73
N GLY A 192 -36.49 13.88 12.07
CA GLY A 192 -37.37 14.85 11.49
C GLY A 192 -38.18 14.10 10.44
N TRP A 193 -39.47 14.42 10.41
CA TRP A 193 -40.53 13.76 9.64
C TRP A 193 -40.33 13.72 8.11
N CYS A 194 -39.13 13.95 7.60
CA CYS A 194 -38.78 13.89 6.18
C CYS A 194 -38.24 12.53 5.74
N SER A 195 -37.73 11.67 6.64
CA SER A 195 -37.20 10.33 6.24
C SER A 195 -38.30 9.35 5.81
N TRP A 196 -39.47 9.36 6.47
CA TRP A 196 -40.57 8.42 6.13
C TRP A 196 -41.14 8.62 4.72
N MET A 197 -41.09 9.84 4.18
CA MET A 197 -41.56 10.12 2.82
C MET A 197 -40.61 9.53 1.77
N TYR A 198 -39.29 9.61 1.99
CA TYR A 198 -38.30 9.05 1.06
C TYR A 198 -38.16 7.53 1.18
N GLN A 199 -38.43 6.94 2.36
CA GLN A 199 -38.46 5.48 2.53
C GLN A 199 -39.71 4.81 1.91
N CYS A 200 -40.80 5.57 1.72
CA CYS A 200 -42.06 5.03 1.18
C CYS A 200 -42.14 5.06 -0.37
N CYS A 201 -41.34 5.88 -1.04
CA CYS A 201 -41.36 5.98 -2.50
C CYS A 201 -40.71 4.78 -3.23
N CYS A 202 -39.93 3.95 -2.53
CA CYS A 202 -39.23 2.80 -3.12
C CYS A 202 -40.03 1.49 -3.09
N LEU A 203 -41.10 1.40 -2.30
CA LEU A 203 -41.98 0.21 -2.22
C LEU A 203 -43.32 0.37 -2.94
N CYS A 204 -43.54 1.50 -3.61
CA CYS A 204 -44.74 1.73 -4.40
C CYS A 204 -44.47 1.56 -5.90
N ASP A 205 -44.31 0.31 -6.35
CA ASP A 205 -44.40 -0.10 -7.77
C ASP A 205 -45.78 0.22 -8.42
N ARG A 206 -46.67 0.95 -7.72
CA ARG A 206 -48.00 1.36 -8.18
C ARG A 206 -48.27 2.87 -8.18
N LEU A 207 -47.33 3.72 -7.76
CA LEU A 207 -47.55 5.18 -7.76
C LEU A 207 -47.08 5.97 -8.99
N PRO A 208 -46.27 5.46 -9.95
CA PRO A 208 -45.96 6.22 -11.15
C PRO A 208 -47.14 6.41 -12.12
N THR A 209 -48.23 5.65 -12.00
CA THR A 209 -49.32 5.70 -13.00
C THR A 209 -50.46 6.67 -12.69
N VAL A 210 -50.53 7.23 -11.47
CA VAL A 210 -51.65 8.13 -11.11
C VAL A 210 -51.24 9.60 -11.10
N LEU A 211 -49.98 9.92 -10.76
CA LEU A 211 -49.52 11.33 -10.71
C LEU A 211 -49.07 11.89 -12.06
N GLY A 212 -48.65 11.04 -13.01
CA GLY A 212 -48.35 11.46 -14.39
C GLY A 212 -49.57 11.93 -15.20
N ARG A 213 -50.79 11.76 -14.66
CA ARG A 213 -52.05 12.21 -15.30
C ARG A 213 -52.54 13.57 -14.83
N VAL A 214 -52.02 14.09 -13.71
CA VAL A 214 -52.46 15.36 -13.11
C VAL A 214 -51.38 16.43 -13.18
N PHE A 215 -50.10 16.05 -13.04
CA PHE A 215 -48.98 16.97 -13.17
C PHE A 215 -48.09 16.46 -14.29
N GLY A 216 -48.13 17.15 -15.44
CA GLY A 216 -47.36 16.80 -16.63
C GLY A 216 -45.92 16.46 -16.26
N GLY A 217 -45.54 15.21 -16.52
CA GLY A 217 -44.19 14.73 -16.26
C GLY A 217 -43.15 15.49 -17.07
N PRO A 218 -41.87 15.48 -16.64
CA PRO A 218 -40.80 16.18 -17.33
C PRO A 218 -40.63 15.61 -18.74
N THR A 219 -40.89 16.43 -19.76
CA THR A 219 -40.64 16.09 -21.16
C THR A 219 -39.13 16.17 -21.42
N TYR A 220 -38.45 15.02 -21.36
CA TYR A 220 -37.12 14.94 -21.95
C TYR A 220 -37.25 15.08 -23.46
N ALA A 221 -36.56 16.08 -24.01
CA ALA A 221 -36.52 16.35 -25.44
C ALA A 221 -35.93 15.12 -26.18
N ALA A 222 -36.68 14.60 -27.15
CA ALA A 222 -36.20 13.55 -28.02
C ALA A 222 -35.06 14.10 -28.89
N VAL A 223 -33.93 13.40 -28.89
CA VAL A 223 -32.81 13.67 -29.81
C VAL A 223 -33.12 12.96 -31.12
N ASP A 224 -33.32 13.73 -32.19
CA ASP A 224 -33.56 13.21 -33.54
C ASP A 224 -32.29 12.55 -34.11
N THR A 225 -32.37 11.26 -34.45
CA THR A 225 -31.38 10.57 -35.28
C THR A 225 -31.98 10.18 -36.62
N ALA A 226 -31.85 11.06 -37.60
CA ALA A 226 -31.88 10.75 -39.03
C ALA A 226 -30.69 11.54 -39.62
N THR A 227 -29.73 10.96 -40.32
CA THR A 227 -29.82 10.13 -41.53
C THR A 227 -28.45 9.49 -41.79
N ASP A 228 -28.41 8.32 -42.40
CA ASP A 228 -27.90 8.14 -43.78
C ASP A 228 -27.49 6.68 -44.05
N LYS A 229 -28.34 5.95 -44.76
CA LYS A 229 -28.00 4.66 -45.37
C LYS A 229 -28.65 4.56 -46.74
N THR A 230 -27.92 4.99 -47.77
CA THR A 230 -28.10 4.42 -49.11
C THR A 230 -26.74 4.16 -49.77
N ARG A 231 -26.35 2.87 -49.90
CA ARG A 231 -26.15 2.16 -51.19
C ARG A 231 -25.19 0.96 -51.11
N LYS A 232 -25.67 -0.11 -51.76
CA LYS A 232 -24.96 -1.14 -52.57
C LYS A 232 -24.20 -2.23 -51.80
N LYS A 233 -24.74 -3.46 -51.76
CA LYS A 233 -24.61 -4.55 -52.77
C LYS A 233 -23.18 -5.09 -52.91
N SER A 234 -22.93 -6.31 -52.42
CA SER A 234 -22.93 -7.54 -53.24
C SER A 234 -21.95 -8.62 -52.74
N SER A 235 -22.40 -9.89 -52.80
CA SER A 235 -21.61 -11.13 -52.90
C SER A 235 -20.80 -11.55 -51.66
N LYS A 236 -20.54 -12.82 -51.33
CA LYS A 236 -20.84 -14.13 -51.92
C LYS A 236 -20.44 -15.18 -50.85
N LYS A 237 -21.17 -16.30 -50.84
CA LYS A 237 -20.75 -17.68 -50.53
C LYS A 237 -19.33 -17.87 -49.92
N GLN A 238 -19.24 -18.55 -48.78
CA GLN A 238 -18.83 -19.97 -48.73
C GLN A 238 -19.01 -20.58 -47.33
N LYS A 239 -19.81 -21.65 -47.28
CA LYS A 239 -19.94 -22.59 -46.15
C LYS A 239 -19.39 -23.93 -46.66
N SER A 240 -18.31 -24.43 -46.07
CA SER A 240 -17.68 -25.73 -46.32
C SER A 240 -16.41 -25.79 -45.46
N LYS A 241 -15.96 -26.85 -44.77
CA LYS A 241 -16.34 -28.26 -44.56
C LYS A 241 -15.14 -28.90 -43.82
N ARG A 242 -15.37 -30.01 -43.10
CA ARG A 242 -14.40 -31.01 -42.53
C ARG A 242 -13.81 -30.71 -41.15
N ARG A 243 -14.08 -31.53 -40.11
CA ARG A 243 -13.73 -32.96 -39.80
C ARG A 243 -12.31 -33.03 -39.22
N HIS A 244 -12.12 -33.38 -37.94
CA HIS A 244 -12.10 -34.71 -37.28
C HIS A 244 -10.71 -35.37 -37.33
N HIS A 245 -10.36 -36.10 -36.24
CA HIS A 245 -9.26 -37.06 -36.01
C HIS A 245 -8.08 -36.44 -35.23
N ASP A 246 -7.90 -36.67 -33.92
CA ASP A 246 -7.60 -37.87 -33.08
C ASP A 246 -6.11 -38.13 -32.92
N GLU A 247 -5.80 -38.71 -31.75
CA GLU A 247 -4.58 -39.41 -31.33
C GLU A 247 -3.34 -38.52 -31.08
N GLU A 248 -2.43 -38.83 -30.18
CA GLU A 248 -2.31 -39.59 -28.91
C GLU A 248 -0.82 -39.36 -28.51
N ASP A 249 -0.34 -40.00 -27.45
CA ASP A 249 1.06 -40.01 -26.94
C ASP A 249 1.48 -38.77 -26.13
N GLY A 250 1.96 -38.87 -24.89
CA GLY A 250 2.42 -40.03 -24.14
C GLY A 250 3.73 -39.66 -23.41
N ASN A 251 3.94 -40.28 -22.25
CA ASN A 251 5.18 -40.40 -21.46
C ASN A 251 5.43 -39.29 -20.41
N ASP A 252 5.12 -39.50 -19.12
CA ASP A 252 5.80 -40.33 -18.08
C ASP A 252 7.30 -40.02 -17.88
N SER A 253 7.65 -39.56 -16.68
CA SER A 253 8.45 -40.38 -15.73
C SER A 253 8.47 -39.78 -14.32
N ASP A 254 7.88 -40.52 -13.38
CA ASP A 254 8.28 -40.57 -11.97
C ASP A 254 9.74 -41.08 -11.84
N THR A 255 10.44 -40.72 -10.76
CA THR A 255 10.86 -41.69 -9.73
C THR A 255 11.77 -41.07 -8.66
N ASP A 256 11.49 -41.51 -7.44
CA ASP A 256 12.10 -41.27 -6.15
C ASP A 256 13.60 -41.60 -6.07
N THR A 257 14.28 -41.13 -5.01
CA THR A 257 15.10 -42.03 -4.17
C THR A 257 15.45 -41.46 -2.81
N GLU A 258 15.55 -42.39 -1.88
CA GLU A 258 15.46 -42.30 -0.43
C GLU A 258 16.78 -41.94 0.30
N GLU A 259 16.59 -41.57 1.57
CA GLU A 259 17.36 -41.87 2.79
C GLU A 259 18.82 -42.37 2.74
N THR A 260 19.65 -41.83 3.65
CA THR A 260 20.60 -42.55 4.53
C THR A 260 21.19 -41.52 5.53
N SER A 261 20.92 -41.59 6.84
CA SER A 261 21.47 -42.48 7.88
C SER A 261 22.82 -42.04 8.49
N SER A 262 22.77 -41.71 9.80
CA SER A 262 23.64 -42.21 10.89
C SER A 262 25.01 -41.57 11.27
N LEU A 263 25.07 -41.27 12.59
CA LEU A 263 26.14 -41.59 13.58
C LEU A 263 27.53 -40.92 13.51
N LEU A 264 27.89 -40.13 14.53
CA LEU A 264 28.76 -40.55 15.66
C LEU A 264 29.02 -39.40 16.66
N THR A 265 29.10 -39.82 17.92
CA THR A 265 29.63 -39.14 19.12
C THR A 265 31.10 -38.73 18.98
N ASP A 266 31.55 -37.67 19.67
CA ASP A 266 32.80 -37.75 20.45
C ASP A 266 32.92 -36.66 21.52
N ASP A 267 33.32 -37.11 22.71
CA ASP A 267 33.81 -36.39 23.87
C ASP A 267 35.28 -35.93 23.66
N ARG A 268 35.72 -34.94 24.47
CA ARG A 268 37.11 -34.46 24.79
C ARG A 268 37.30 -32.97 24.48
N ASP A 269 37.82 -32.12 25.35
CA ASP A 269 38.46 -32.21 26.68
C ASP A 269 38.01 -31.03 27.57
#